data_AF-A0A843JK94-F1
#
_entry.id   AF-A0A843JK94-F1
#
_cell.length_a   1.000
_cell.length_b   1.000
_cell.length_c   1.000
_cell.angle_alpha   90.00
_cell.angle_beta   90.00
_cell.angle_gamma   90.00
#
_symmetry.space_group_name_H-M   'P 1'
#
loop_
_entity.id
_entity.type
_entity.pdbx_description
1 polymer ?
#
loop_
_entity_poly.entity_id
_entity_poly.type
_entity_poly.pdbx_seq_one_letter_code
_entity_poly.pdbx_strand_id
1 'polypeptide(L)'
;MEDYLERLKGMKRKKVVDEDYKQGYKQTIHAIKNPRDLGKDKKLLETGKNFVKYFNGEKKSPSDWRKGNSSKIASELMTRGIKNRNLEYSLVGLKLYDCIGLADRDSVKRKFERAAKLNPNPKYLNQGIEIFEKYKNDFGIEQKVLGFLSVAFFLAGISFLSLNLTGNVIGNMTRSSGNILGIILFVLGIVGLFLVIKE
;
A
#
# COMPACT_ATOMS: atom_id res chain seq x y z
N MET A 1 -39.34 14.97 14.88
CA MET A 1 -38.20 15.14 13.95
C MET A 1 -37.23 16.20 14.47
N GLU A 2 -37.73 17.33 15.00
CA GLU A 2 -36.92 18.38 15.66
C GLU A 2 -36.17 17.89 16.91
N ASP A 3 -36.80 17.09 17.77
CA ASP A 3 -36.17 16.51 18.98
C ASP A 3 -34.99 15.57 18.66
N TYR A 4 -35.03 14.90 17.49
CA TYR A 4 -33.93 14.08 17.00
C TYR A 4 -32.77 14.93 16.46
N LEU A 5 -33.08 16.04 15.80
CA LEU A 5 -32.10 17.01 15.30
C LEU A 5 -31.44 17.81 16.44
N GLU A 6 -32.15 18.09 17.52
CA GLU A 6 -31.60 18.69 18.75
C GLU A 6 -30.65 17.75 19.48
N ARG A 7 -30.99 16.46 19.61
CA ARG A 7 -30.07 15.43 20.13
C ARG A 7 -28.79 15.30 19.30
N LEU A 8 -28.86 15.50 17.98
CA LEU A 8 -27.69 15.53 17.10
C LEU A 8 -26.85 16.80 17.24
N LYS A 9 -27.48 17.95 17.52
CA LYS A 9 -26.78 19.23 17.79
C LYS A 9 -26.09 19.26 19.16
N GLY A 10 -26.66 18.57 20.16
CA GLY A 10 -26.08 18.43 21.51
C GLY A 10 -24.89 17.45 21.59
N MET A 11 -24.79 16.52 20.65
CA MET A 11 -23.59 15.70 20.45
C MET A 11 -22.49 16.53 19.79
N LYS A 12 -21.85 17.42 20.56
CA LYS A 12 -20.51 17.92 20.21
C LYS A 12 -19.67 16.70 19.86
N ARG A 13 -19.34 16.51 18.58
CA ARG A 13 -18.33 15.53 18.14
C ARG A 13 -17.15 15.70 19.09
N LYS A 14 -16.94 14.70 19.95
CA LYS A 14 -15.85 14.73 20.93
C LYS A 14 -14.57 14.84 20.12
N LYS A 15 -14.02 16.05 20.00
CA LYS A 15 -12.79 16.41 19.27
C LYS A 15 -11.56 15.98 20.08
N VAL A 16 -11.67 14.84 20.77
CA VAL A 16 -10.73 14.38 21.81
C VAL A 16 -9.65 13.48 21.23
N VAL A 17 -9.81 13.00 20.00
CA VAL A 17 -8.86 12.04 19.41
C VAL A 17 -7.74 12.73 18.61
N ASP A 18 -7.94 13.98 18.15
CA ASP A 18 -7.01 14.65 17.21
C ASP A 18 -5.93 15.52 17.90
N GLU A 19 -6.24 16.09 19.08
CA GLU A 19 -5.27 16.89 19.84
C GLU A 19 -4.20 16.01 20.51
N ASP A 20 -4.59 14.83 21.02
CA ASP A 20 -3.66 13.84 21.57
C ASP A 20 -2.66 13.38 20.50
N TYR A 21 -3.14 13.11 19.27
CA TYR A 21 -2.27 12.80 18.13
C TYR A 21 -1.29 13.94 17.83
N LYS A 22 -1.78 15.18 17.73
CA LYS A 22 -0.95 16.36 17.45
C LYS A 22 0.10 16.58 18.53
N GLN A 23 -0.28 16.45 19.80
CA GLN A 23 0.62 16.62 20.93
C GLN A 23 1.69 15.53 20.94
N GLY A 24 1.30 14.26 20.77
CA GLY A 24 2.21 13.13 20.63
C GLY A 24 3.17 13.32 19.44
N TYR A 25 2.66 13.76 18.30
CA TYR A 25 3.48 14.03 17.11
C TYR A 25 4.50 15.14 17.35
N LYS A 26 4.10 16.28 17.91
CA LYS A 26 5.00 17.39 18.26
C LYS A 26 6.12 16.93 19.19
N GLN A 27 5.79 16.18 20.24
CA GLN A 27 6.77 15.63 21.16
C GLN A 27 7.74 14.68 20.47
N THR A 28 7.24 13.84 19.55
CA THR A 28 8.06 12.89 18.79
C THR A 28 9.03 13.62 17.88
N ILE A 29 8.54 14.56 17.07
CA ILE A 29 9.39 15.31 16.14
C ILE A 29 10.45 16.12 16.90
N HIS A 30 10.10 16.70 18.04
CA HIS A 30 11.08 17.38 18.88
C HIS A 30 12.18 16.42 19.38
N ALA A 31 11.82 15.19 19.76
CA ALA A 31 12.79 14.16 20.14
C ALA A 31 13.67 13.71 18.97
N ILE A 32 13.08 13.52 17.79
CA ILE A 32 13.80 13.15 16.55
C ILE A 32 14.82 14.23 16.16
N LYS A 33 14.43 15.51 16.22
CA LYS A 33 15.31 16.64 15.88
C LYS A 33 16.48 16.85 16.84
N ASN A 34 16.44 16.28 18.04
CA ASN A 34 17.46 16.52 19.08
C ASN A 34 18.05 15.20 19.63
N PRO A 35 18.81 14.42 18.84
CA PRO A 35 19.12 13.01 19.12
C PRO A 35 20.12 12.69 20.23
N ARG A 36 20.71 13.70 20.90
CA ARG A 36 21.98 13.54 21.64
C ARG A 36 21.88 12.76 22.97
N ASP A 37 20.79 12.06 23.24
CA ASP A 37 20.55 11.44 24.55
C ASP A 37 19.84 10.08 24.43
N LEU A 38 20.39 9.04 25.08
CA LEU A 38 19.83 7.68 25.13
C LEU A 38 18.41 7.65 25.70
N GLY A 39 18.06 8.60 26.58
CA GLY A 39 16.69 8.75 27.09
C GLY A 39 15.66 9.05 26.01
N LYS A 40 16.07 9.65 24.88
CA LYS A 40 15.17 10.04 23.79
C LYS A 40 14.85 8.89 22.83
N ASP A 41 15.74 7.91 22.70
CA ASP A 41 15.46 6.70 21.90
C ASP A 41 14.37 5.85 22.57
N LYS A 42 14.43 5.67 23.90
CA LYS A 42 13.36 5.00 24.67
C LYS A 42 12.02 5.72 24.51
N LYS A 43 12.04 7.06 24.61
CA LYS A 43 10.84 7.88 24.40
C LYS A 43 10.28 7.75 22.98
N LEU A 44 11.14 7.66 21.96
CA LEU A 44 10.72 7.42 20.58
C LEU A 44 10.03 6.06 20.44
N LEU A 45 10.60 5.00 21.02
CA LEU A 45 10.00 3.66 20.99
C LEU A 45 8.63 3.62 21.67
N GLU A 46 8.54 4.20 22.88
CA GLU A 46 7.28 4.30 23.62
C GLU A 46 6.23 5.08 22.83
N THR A 47 6.65 6.20 22.24
CA THR A 47 5.74 7.01 21.42
C THR A 47 5.27 6.24 20.19
N GLY A 48 6.16 5.51 19.51
CA GLY A 48 5.81 4.60 18.42
C GLY A 48 4.76 3.58 18.82
N LYS A 49 4.91 2.95 19.99
CA LYS A 49 3.91 2.01 20.55
C LYS A 49 2.57 2.69 20.79
N ASN A 50 2.58 3.92 21.30
CA ASN A 50 1.36 4.69 21.52
C ASN A 50 0.64 5.04 20.20
N PHE A 51 1.38 5.38 19.15
CA PHE A 51 0.80 5.56 17.81
C PHE A 51 0.18 4.28 17.25
N VAL A 52 0.86 3.13 17.38
CA VAL A 52 0.31 1.83 16.96
C VAL A 52 -0.99 1.53 17.73
N LYS A 53 -1.01 1.73 19.04
CA LYS A 53 -2.24 1.56 19.86
C LYS A 53 -3.35 2.51 19.43
N TYR A 54 -3.02 3.78 19.19
CA TYR A 54 -3.95 4.79 18.71
C TYR A 54 -4.62 4.35 17.40
N PHE A 55 -3.83 3.96 16.40
CA PHE A 55 -4.37 3.56 15.10
C PHE A 55 -5.13 2.24 15.14
N ASN A 56 -4.70 1.27 15.96
CA ASN A 56 -5.48 0.03 16.16
C ASN A 56 -6.84 0.29 16.83
N GLY A 57 -6.96 1.37 17.61
CA GLY A 57 -8.24 1.81 18.18
C GLY A 57 -9.09 2.67 17.24
N GLU A 58 -8.53 3.18 16.15
CA GLU A 58 -9.28 3.94 15.15
C GLU A 58 -10.07 2.99 14.23
N LYS A 59 -11.37 3.22 14.10
CA LYS A 59 -12.24 2.47 13.17
C LYS A 59 -12.11 2.92 11.70
N LYS A 60 -11.29 3.92 11.41
CA LYS A 60 -11.20 4.57 10.09
C LYS A 60 -9.74 4.68 9.65
N SER A 61 -9.53 4.66 8.33
CA SER A 61 -8.22 4.90 7.74
C SER A 61 -7.70 6.28 8.15
N PRO A 62 -6.40 6.42 8.49
CA PRO A 62 -5.80 7.71 8.84
C PRO A 62 -5.91 8.72 7.70
N SER A 63 -6.09 10.01 8.02
CA SER A 63 -6.00 11.08 7.02
C SER A 63 -4.60 11.18 6.43
N ASP A 64 -4.46 11.72 5.22
CA ASP A 64 -3.16 11.82 4.52
C ASP A 64 -2.10 12.57 5.32
N TRP A 65 -2.52 13.62 6.05
CA TRP A 65 -1.64 14.34 6.96
C TRP A 65 -1.10 13.44 8.08
N ARG A 66 -1.93 12.57 8.67
CA ARG A 66 -1.50 11.59 9.68
C ARG A 66 -0.61 10.52 9.07
N LYS A 67 -0.95 10.00 7.88
CA LYS A 67 -0.12 9.03 7.15
C LYS A 67 1.28 9.58 6.92
N GLY A 68 1.40 10.80 6.40
CA GLY A 68 2.69 11.45 6.14
C GLY A 68 3.53 11.61 7.41
N ASN A 69 2.92 12.08 8.49
CA ASN A 69 3.60 12.30 9.76
C ASN A 69 4.02 10.99 10.46
N SER A 70 3.12 10.00 10.51
CA SER A 70 3.41 8.69 11.08
C SER A 70 4.44 7.91 10.25
N SER A 71 4.49 8.11 8.94
CA SER A 71 5.53 7.50 8.08
C SER A 71 6.95 7.98 8.43
N LYS A 72 7.10 9.25 8.84
CA LYS A 72 8.39 9.81 9.30
C LYS A 72 8.85 9.16 10.60
N ILE A 73 7.92 9.01 11.55
CA ILE A 73 8.19 8.35 12.84
C ILE A 73 8.54 6.88 12.61
N ALA A 74 7.78 6.18 11.78
CA ALA A 74 8.03 4.78 11.42
C ALA A 74 9.41 4.59 10.78
N SER A 75 9.79 5.47 9.86
CA SER A 75 11.12 5.46 9.24
C SER A 75 12.22 5.67 10.27
N GLU A 76 12.07 6.62 11.19
CA GLU A 76 13.08 6.89 12.22
C GLU A 76 13.22 5.70 13.18
N LEU A 77 12.11 5.08 13.60
CA LEU A 77 12.13 3.86 14.40
C LEU A 77 12.93 2.74 13.72
N MET A 78 12.72 2.49 12.44
CA MET A 78 13.51 1.50 11.69
C MET A 78 14.99 1.86 11.62
N THR A 79 15.31 3.14 11.38
CA THR A 79 16.70 3.62 11.38
C THR A 79 17.37 3.40 12.73
N ARG A 80 16.66 3.69 13.83
CA ARG A 80 17.15 3.46 15.20
C ARG A 80 17.29 1.98 15.52
N GLY A 81 16.37 1.14 15.06
CA GLY A 81 16.48 -0.31 15.22
C GLY A 81 17.72 -0.88 14.55
N ILE A 82 18.07 -0.38 13.35
CA ILE A 82 19.32 -0.73 12.66
C ILE A 82 20.53 -0.21 13.44
N LYS A 83 20.54 1.08 13.80
CA LYS A 83 21.68 1.73 14.48
C LYS A 83 21.97 1.11 15.85
N ASN A 84 20.92 0.86 16.63
CA ASN A 84 21.01 0.34 17.99
C ASN A 84 21.00 -1.20 18.03
N ARG A 85 20.97 -1.87 16.86
CA ARG A 85 20.86 -3.33 16.74
C ARG A 85 19.72 -3.90 17.59
N ASN A 86 18.57 -3.24 17.56
CA ASN A 86 17.38 -3.63 18.32
C ASN A 86 16.18 -3.79 17.39
N LEU A 87 15.81 -5.04 17.12
CA LEU A 87 14.74 -5.39 16.22
C LEU A 87 13.35 -4.92 16.69
N GLU A 88 13.16 -4.64 17.98
CA GLU A 88 11.90 -4.12 18.52
C GLU A 88 11.54 -2.76 17.90
N TYR A 89 12.51 -1.87 17.77
CA TYR A 89 12.30 -0.55 17.15
C TYR A 89 11.82 -0.71 15.70
N SER A 90 12.48 -1.58 14.95
CA SER A 90 12.10 -1.86 13.56
C SER A 90 10.73 -2.51 13.46
N LEU A 91 10.36 -3.39 14.40
CA LEU A 91 9.02 -3.99 14.46
C LEU A 91 7.94 -2.95 14.77
N VAL A 92 8.16 -2.05 15.73
CA VAL A 92 7.20 -0.97 16.03
C VAL A 92 7.05 -0.05 14.82
N GLY A 93 8.15 0.28 14.14
CA GLY A 93 8.12 1.01 12.88
C GLY A 93 7.31 0.28 11.80
N LEU A 94 7.48 -1.04 11.67
CA LEU A 94 6.74 -1.87 10.72
C LEU A 94 5.24 -1.90 11.03
N LYS A 95 4.86 -2.11 12.29
CA LYS A 95 3.45 -2.05 12.73
C LYS A 95 2.84 -0.69 12.46
N LEU A 96 3.61 0.39 12.63
CA LEU A 96 3.13 1.73 12.30
C LEU A 96 2.94 1.92 10.79
N TYR A 97 3.82 1.35 9.96
CA TYR A 97 3.63 1.30 8.50
C TYR A 97 2.38 0.50 8.09
N ASP A 98 2.10 -0.63 8.76
CA ASP A 98 0.88 -1.44 8.53
C ASP A 98 -0.38 -0.65 8.89
N CYS A 99 -0.39 0.02 10.05
CA CYS A 99 -1.50 0.89 10.50
C CYS A 99 -1.86 2.00 9.51
N ILE A 100 -0.87 2.52 8.77
CA ILE A 100 -1.06 3.60 7.78
C ILE A 100 -1.18 3.08 6.34
N GLY A 101 -1.16 1.76 6.14
CA GLY A 101 -1.34 1.11 4.84
C GLY A 101 -0.14 1.23 3.90
N LEU A 102 1.09 1.23 4.42
CA LEU A 102 2.33 1.41 3.67
C LEU A 102 3.38 0.32 3.93
N ALA A 103 3.00 -0.78 4.60
CA ALA A 103 3.93 -1.86 4.96
C ALA A 103 4.36 -2.75 3.78
N ASP A 104 3.58 -2.76 2.70
CA ASP A 104 3.83 -3.46 1.43
C ASP A 104 5.06 -2.95 0.65
N ARG A 105 5.51 -1.73 0.95
CA ARG A 105 6.63 -1.09 0.24
C ARG A 105 7.93 -1.89 0.39
N ASP A 106 8.60 -2.14 -0.74
CA ASP A 106 9.93 -2.80 -0.77
C ASP A 106 10.98 -2.12 0.11
N SER A 107 10.91 -0.80 0.25
CA SER A 107 11.83 -0.05 1.11
C SER A 107 11.62 -0.36 2.60
N VAL A 108 10.38 -0.63 3.01
CA VAL A 108 10.03 -1.02 4.39
C VAL A 108 10.52 -2.44 4.67
N LYS A 109 10.25 -3.37 3.75
CA LYS A 109 10.72 -4.76 3.83
C LYS A 109 12.25 -4.84 3.94
N ARG A 110 12.98 -4.18 3.04
CA ARG A 110 14.46 -4.14 3.07
C ARG A 110 15.03 -3.59 4.38
N LYS A 111 14.42 -2.54 4.94
CA LYS A 111 14.86 -1.97 6.23
C LYS A 111 14.64 -2.95 7.37
N PHE A 112 13.49 -3.62 7.42
CA PHE A 112 13.18 -4.60 8.46
C PHE A 112 14.11 -5.82 8.37
N GLU A 113 14.30 -6.39 7.18
CA GLU A 113 15.23 -7.50 6.94
C GLU A 113 16.66 -7.13 7.35
N ARG A 114 17.12 -5.92 7.02
CA ARG A 114 18.43 -5.42 7.44
C ARG A 114 18.57 -5.39 8.97
N ALA A 115 17.56 -4.92 9.69
CA ALA A 115 17.58 -4.91 11.15
C ALA A 115 17.58 -6.33 11.73
N ALA A 116 16.79 -7.24 11.14
CA ALA A 116 16.72 -8.63 11.56
C ALA A 116 18.04 -9.37 11.37
N LYS A 117 18.78 -9.09 10.30
CA LYS A 117 20.13 -9.65 10.07
C LYS A 117 21.15 -9.19 11.11
N LEU A 118 21.01 -7.98 11.65
CA LEU A 118 21.98 -7.42 12.61
C LEU A 118 21.79 -7.97 14.03
N ASN A 119 20.55 -8.21 14.45
CA ASN A 119 20.24 -8.81 15.73
C ASN A 119 18.90 -9.56 15.64
N PRO A 120 18.93 -10.84 15.24
CA PRO A 120 17.70 -11.61 15.07
C PRO A 120 17.06 -11.86 16.42
N ASN A 121 15.75 -11.58 16.50
CA ASN A 121 14.92 -11.98 17.62
C ASN A 121 13.71 -12.74 17.05
N PRO A 122 13.58 -14.07 17.28
CA PRO A 122 12.54 -14.89 16.66
C PRO A 122 11.13 -14.36 16.88
N LYS A 123 10.83 -13.89 18.09
CA LYS A 123 9.51 -13.33 18.44
C LYS A 123 9.15 -12.11 17.59
N TYR A 124 10.11 -11.22 17.34
CA TYR A 124 9.88 -10.01 16.55
C TYR A 124 9.95 -10.27 15.05
N LEU A 125 10.78 -11.23 14.63
CA LEU A 125 10.89 -11.67 13.25
C LEU A 125 9.56 -12.28 12.77
N ASN A 126 8.98 -13.21 13.54
CA ASN A 126 7.72 -13.86 13.18
C ASN A 126 6.57 -12.86 13.04
N GLN A 127 6.45 -11.91 13.97
CA GLN A 127 5.45 -10.83 13.86
C GLN A 127 5.68 -9.96 12.62
N GLY A 128 6.93 -9.73 12.21
CA GLY A 128 7.21 -8.99 10.99
C GLY A 128 6.85 -9.78 9.73
N ILE A 129 7.10 -11.08 9.72
CA ILE A 129 6.73 -11.99 8.62
C ILE A 129 5.22 -12.02 8.44
N GLU A 130 4.45 -12.19 9.52
CA GLU A 130 2.98 -12.19 9.50
C GLU A 130 2.42 -10.91 8.83
N ILE A 131 3.02 -9.74 9.13
CA ILE A 131 2.63 -8.48 8.50
C ILE A 131 2.91 -8.52 6.99
N PHE A 132 4.07 -9.00 6.55
CA PHE A 132 4.37 -9.04 5.12
C PHE A 132 3.55 -10.10 4.36
N GLU A 133 3.19 -11.20 5.01
CA GLU A 133 2.34 -12.24 4.40
C GLU A 133 0.95 -11.72 4.07
N LYS A 134 0.38 -10.85 4.91
CA LYS A 134 -0.88 -10.14 4.64
C LYS A 134 -0.89 -9.44 3.28
N TYR A 135 0.23 -8.81 2.90
CA TYR A 135 0.36 -8.04 1.65
C TYR A 135 0.83 -8.87 0.45
N LYS A 136 1.35 -10.08 0.68
CA LYS A 136 1.83 -10.96 -0.39
C LYS A 136 0.69 -11.50 -1.26
N ASN A 137 -0.54 -11.52 -0.74
CA ASN A 137 -1.72 -12.06 -1.42
C ASN A 137 -2.52 -11.02 -2.22
N ASP A 138 -2.15 -9.74 -2.20
CA ASP A 138 -2.97 -8.67 -2.81
C ASP A 138 -2.74 -8.47 -4.31
N PHE A 139 -1.64 -8.98 -4.89
CA PHE A 139 -1.51 -9.09 -6.35
C PHE A 139 -1.89 -10.50 -6.78
N GLY A 140 -3.20 -10.70 -6.96
CA GLY A 140 -3.73 -11.90 -7.60
C GLY A 140 -2.99 -12.15 -8.90
N ILE A 141 -2.63 -13.41 -9.15
CA ILE A 141 -2.00 -13.88 -10.40
C ILE A 141 -2.74 -13.30 -11.62
N GLU A 142 -4.05 -13.15 -11.48
CA GLU A 142 -4.97 -12.49 -12.40
C GLU A 142 -4.51 -11.11 -12.90
N GLN A 143 -4.07 -10.19 -12.03
CA GLN A 143 -3.61 -8.86 -12.47
C GLN A 143 -2.29 -8.93 -13.26
N LYS A 144 -1.39 -9.85 -12.89
CA LYS A 144 -0.14 -10.08 -13.63
C LYS A 144 -0.41 -10.71 -15.00
N VAL A 145 -1.35 -11.64 -15.06
CA VAL A 145 -1.79 -12.29 -16.30
C VAL A 145 -2.50 -11.28 -17.21
N LEU A 146 -3.41 -10.46 -16.68
CA LEU A 146 -4.10 -9.39 -17.41
C LEU A 146 -3.11 -8.34 -17.94
N GLY A 147 -2.14 -7.91 -17.13
CA GLY A 147 -1.10 -6.98 -17.57
C GLY A 147 -0.25 -7.56 -18.71
N PHE A 148 0.15 -8.83 -18.60
CA PHE A 148 0.89 -9.52 -19.67
C PHE A 148 0.06 -9.66 -20.95
N LEU A 149 -1.20 -10.10 -20.83
CA LEU A 149 -2.14 -10.22 -21.96
C LEU A 149 -2.34 -8.87 -22.65
N SER A 150 -2.52 -7.78 -21.90
CA SER A 150 -2.70 -6.44 -22.47
C SER A 150 -1.49 -6.00 -23.29
N VAL A 151 -0.27 -6.25 -22.82
CA VAL A 151 0.96 -5.92 -23.57
C VAL A 151 1.12 -6.83 -24.78
N ALA A 152 0.86 -8.13 -24.64
CA ALA A 152 0.94 -9.09 -25.73
C ALA A 152 -0.05 -8.79 -26.86
N PHE A 153 -1.31 -8.47 -26.53
CA PHE A 153 -2.33 -8.07 -27.52
C PHE A 153 -2.03 -6.73 -28.16
N PHE A 154 -1.47 -5.77 -27.42
CA PHE A 154 -1.05 -4.48 -27.97
C PHE A 154 0.08 -4.66 -28.99
N LEU A 155 1.10 -5.46 -28.65
CA LEU A 155 2.20 -5.77 -29.56
C LEU A 155 1.72 -6.57 -30.79
N ALA A 156 0.86 -7.56 -30.59
CA ALA A 156 0.25 -8.30 -31.69
C ALA A 156 -0.57 -7.38 -32.61
N GLY A 157 -1.35 -6.46 -32.06
CA GLY A 157 -2.10 -5.46 -32.81
C GLY A 157 -1.20 -4.56 -33.66
N ILE A 158 -0.07 -4.11 -33.12
CA ILE A 158 0.92 -3.33 -33.87
C ILE A 158 1.57 -4.18 -34.98
N SER A 159 1.88 -5.45 -34.72
CA SER A 159 2.41 -6.35 -35.75
C SER A 159 1.43 -6.57 -36.91
N PHE A 160 0.13 -6.61 -36.65
CA PHE A 160 -0.90 -6.66 -37.69
C PHE A 160 -1.11 -5.34 -38.45
N LEU A 161 -0.87 -4.20 -37.80
CA LEU A 161 -0.94 -2.86 -38.43
C LEU A 161 0.33 -2.50 -39.23
N SER A 162 1.46 -3.16 -38.96
CA SER A 162 2.73 -2.93 -39.63
C SER A 162 2.71 -3.48 -41.07
N LEU A 163 2.51 -2.56 -42.03
CA LEU A 163 2.55 -2.79 -43.49
C LEU A 163 3.80 -3.57 -43.97
N ASN A 164 4.92 -3.45 -43.24
CA ASN A 164 6.20 -4.05 -43.62
C ASN A 164 6.40 -5.48 -43.10
N LEU A 165 5.62 -5.93 -42.10
CA LEU A 165 5.77 -7.26 -41.49
C LEU A 165 4.71 -8.26 -41.97
N THR A 166 3.50 -7.80 -42.26
CA THR A 166 2.37 -8.67 -42.63
C THR A 166 2.13 -8.78 -44.14
N GLY A 167 2.95 -8.17 -44.99
CA GLY A 167 2.92 -8.41 -46.44
C GLY A 167 1.51 -8.42 -47.02
N ASN A 168 0.73 -7.38 -46.73
CA ASN A 168 -0.62 -7.18 -47.28
C ASN A 168 -1.62 -8.35 -47.09
N VAL A 169 -1.67 -9.06 -45.96
CA VAL A 169 -2.74 -10.07 -45.75
C VAL A 169 -4.13 -9.44 -45.77
N ILE A 170 -4.30 -8.24 -45.20
CA ILE A 170 -5.61 -7.55 -45.14
C ILE A 170 -5.98 -6.91 -46.49
N GLY A 171 -5.02 -6.36 -47.24
CA GLY A 171 -5.30 -5.75 -48.55
C GLY A 171 -5.28 -6.71 -49.74
N ASN A 172 -4.72 -7.92 -49.61
CA ASN A 172 -4.87 -9.01 -50.59
C ASN A 172 -5.94 -10.05 -50.18
N MET A 173 -6.66 -9.83 -49.08
CA MET A 173 -7.78 -10.69 -48.68
C MET A 173 -8.95 -10.51 -49.64
N THR A 174 -9.43 -11.61 -50.22
CA THR A 174 -10.70 -11.63 -50.95
C THR A 174 -11.85 -11.20 -50.03
N ARG A 175 -12.88 -10.52 -50.58
CA ARG A 175 -14.03 -9.98 -49.82
C ARG A 175 -14.65 -10.99 -48.84
N SER A 176 -14.69 -12.27 -49.21
CA SER A 176 -15.21 -13.36 -48.37
C SER A 176 -14.38 -13.55 -47.09
N SER A 177 -13.05 -13.62 -47.22
CA SER A 177 -12.13 -13.84 -46.11
C SER A 177 -12.04 -12.63 -45.18
N GLY A 178 -12.11 -11.41 -45.73
CA GLY A 178 -12.17 -10.18 -44.94
C GLY A 178 -13.45 -10.07 -44.10
N ASN A 179 -14.58 -10.47 -44.67
CA ASN A 179 -15.86 -10.50 -43.94
C ASN A 179 -15.84 -11.54 -42.79
N ILE A 180 -15.25 -12.71 -43.01
CA ILE A 180 -15.12 -13.75 -41.98
C ILE A 180 -14.24 -13.26 -40.83
N LEU A 181 -13.09 -12.63 -41.14
CA LEU A 181 -12.20 -12.08 -40.11
C LEU A 181 -12.90 -10.96 -39.31
N GLY A 182 -13.65 -10.10 -39.99
CA GLY A 182 -14.45 -9.04 -39.37
C GLY A 182 -15.54 -9.59 -38.44
N ILE A 183 -16.25 -10.64 -38.86
CA ILE A 183 -17.26 -11.31 -38.03
C ILE A 183 -16.62 -11.94 -36.78
N ILE A 184 -15.47 -12.61 -36.92
CA ILE A 184 -14.76 -13.22 -35.79
C ILE A 184 -14.32 -12.13 -34.79
N LEU A 185 -13.75 -11.02 -35.27
CA LEU A 185 -13.35 -9.88 -34.44
C LEU A 185 -14.56 -9.22 -33.76
N PHE A 186 -15.69 -9.11 -34.45
CA PHE A 186 -16.92 -8.55 -33.92
C PHE A 186 -17.51 -9.44 -32.79
N VAL A 187 -17.54 -10.76 -32.98
CA VAL A 187 -17.98 -11.71 -31.96
C VAL A 187 -17.05 -11.69 -30.75
N LEU A 188 -15.73 -11.67 -30.96
CA LEU A 188 -14.76 -11.55 -29.86
C LEU A 188 -14.91 -10.21 -29.10
N GLY A 189 -15.18 -9.12 -29.82
CA GLY A 189 -15.46 -7.81 -29.22
C GLY A 189 -16.71 -7.82 -28.35
N ILE A 190 -17.80 -8.44 -28.81
CA ILE A 190 -19.04 -8.58 -28.02
C ILE A 190 -18.82 -9.45 -26.80
N VAL A 191 -18.13 -10.60 -26.93
CA VAL A 191 -17.85 -11.49 -25.80
C VAL A 191 -16.96 -10.80 -24.77
N GLY A 192 -15.93 -10.08 -25.22
CA GLY A 192 -15.08 -9.28 -24.34
C GLY A 192 -15.85 -8.17 -23.62
N LEU A 193 -16.70 -7.43 -24.35
CA LEU A 193 -17.56 -6.39 -23.78
C LEU A 193 -18.53 -6.98 -22.74
N PHE A 194 -19.09 -8.16 -23.00
CA PHE A 194 -20.02 -8.83 -22.08
C PHE A 194 -19.34 -9.27 -20.77
N LEU A 195 -18.08 -9.70 -20.83
CA LEU A 195 -17.30 -10.04 -19.64
C LEU A 195 -16.95 -8.79 -18.81
N VAL A 196 -16.60 -7.67 -19.46
CA VAL A 196 -16.28 -6.40 -18.78
C VAL A 196 -17.51 -5.76 -18.13
N ILE A 197 -18.69 -5.86 -18.76
CA ILE A 197 -19.94 -5.28 -18.21
C ILE A 197 -20.54 -6.14 -17.10
N LYS A 198 -20.20 -7.44 -17.04
CA LYS A 198 -20.74 -8.38 -16.04
C LYS A 198 -20.00 -8.32 -14.69
N GLU A 199 -18.77 -7.82 -14.66
CA GLU A 199 -18.07 -7.41 -13.43
C GLU A 199 -18.58 -6.06 -12.90
#